data_AF-A0A6L4YK85-F1
#
_entry.id   AF-A0A6L4YK85-F1
#
_cell.length_a   1.000
_cell.length_b   1.000
_cell.length_c   1.000
_cell.angle_alpha   90.00
_cell.angle_beta   90.00
_cell.angle_gamma   90.00
#
_symmetry.space_group_name_H-M   'P 1'
#
loop_
_entity.id
_entity.type
_entity.pdbx_description
1 polymer ?
#
loop_
_entity_poly.entity_id
_entity_poly.type
_entity_poly.pdbx_seq_one_letter_code
_entity_poly.pdbx_strand_id
1 'polypeptide(L)' 'MKPHHWPWTFIAFTALGIICLLAGGAALTGMLKGVHPLFNDDMAGWALIVSAVACFVTGAFPLVLRRLAEREGA' A
#
# COMPACT_ATOMS: atom_id res chain seq x y z
N MET A 1 -27.43 6.20 11.55
CA MET A 1 -26.01 6.35 11.16
C MET A 1 -25.89 5.81 9.73
N LYS A 2 -25.65 6.67 8.72
CA LYS A 2 -25.44 6.19 7.33
C LYS A 2 -24.23 5.24 7.35
N PRO A 3 -24.30 4.06 6.70
CA PRO A 3 -23.22 3.10 6.81
C PRO A 3 -21.95 3.69 6.16
N HIS A 4 -20.88 3.76 6.94
CA HIS A 4 -19.60 4.33 6.51
C HIS A 4 -18.89 3.28 5.63
N HIS A 5 -19.11 3.35 4.33
CA HIS A 5 -18.51 2.41 3.38
C HIS A 5 -17.12 2.89 3.00
N TRP A 6 -16.08 2.13 3.27
CA TRP A 6 -14.76 2.56 2.80
C TRP A 6 -14.70 2.31 1.28
N PRO A 7 -14.09 3.20 0.47
CA PRO A 7 -13.90 2.92 -0.94
C PRO A 7 -13.15 1.59 -1.09
N TRP A 8 -13.67 0.67 -1.90
CA TRP A 8 -13.02 -0.61 -2.13
C TRP A 8 -11.59 -0.45 -2.65
N THR A 9 -11.36 0.58 -3.47
CA THR A 9 -10.03 0.95 -3.96
C THR A 9 -9.08 1.34 -2.83
N PHE A 10 -9.53 2.11 -1.83
CA PHE A 10 -8.71 2.41 -0.65
C PHE A 10 -8.29 1.12 0.05
N ILE A 11 -9.22 0.20 0.32
CA ILE A 11 -8.92 -1.06 1.00
C ILE A 11 -7.89 -1.87 0.20
N ALA A 12 -8.12 -2.02 -1.11
CA ALA A 12 -7.23 -2.78 -1.98
C ALA A 12 -5.81 -2.20 -2.02
N PHE A 13 -5.68 -0.88 -2.23
CA PHE A 13 -4.38 -0.21 -2.28
C PHE A 13 -3.68 -0.22 -0.92
N THR A 14 -4.40 -0.05 0.19
CA THR A 14 -3.79 -0.15 1.53
C THR A 14 -3.31 -1.57 1.82
N ALA A 15 -4.09 -2.59 1.46
CA ALA A 15 -3.67 -3.99 1.63
C ALA A 15 -2.41 -4.30 0.81
N LEU A 16 -2.39 -3.92 -0.47
CA LEU A 16 -1.21 -4.07 -1.33
C LEU A 16 -0.01 -3.29 -0.79
N GLY A 17 -0.22 -2.07 -0.31
CA GLY A 17 0.83 -1.25 0.30
C GLY A 17 1.44 -1.93 1.53
N ILE A 18 0.62 -2.53 2.41
CA ILE A 18 1.09 -3.29 3.57
C ILE A 18 1.91 -4.50 3.12
N ILE A 19 1.43 -5.26 2.12
CA ILE A 19 2.16 -6.43 1.60
C ILE A 19 3.53 -6.01 1.04
N CYS A 20 3.58 -4.95 0.23
CA CYS A 20 4.83 -4.41 -0.31
C CYS A 20 5.76 -3.92 0.81
N LEU A 21 5.23 -3.27 1.85
CA LEU A 21 6.02 -2.77 2.96
C LEU A 21 6.65 -3.92 3.76
N LEU A 22 5.87 -4.96 4.07
CA LEU A 22 6.34 -6.14 4.79
C LEU A 22 7.37 -6.92 3.97
N ALA A 23 7.08 -7.19 2.70
CA ALA A 23 8.00 -7.90 1.81
C ALA A 23 9.28 -7.10 1.57
N GLY A 24 9.18 -5.78 1.35
CA GLY A 24 10.33 -4.89 1.19
C GLY A 24 11.19 -4.83 2.45
N GLY A 25 10.58 -4.67 3.63
CA GLY A 25 11.29 -4.69 4.91
C GLY A 25 12.01 -6.02 5.14
N ALA A 26 11.34 -7.15 4.91
CA ALA A 26 11.97 -8.47 5.03
C ALA A 26 13.09 -8.67 3.99
N ALA A 27 12.92 -8.19 2.76
CA ALA A 27 13.97 -8.24 1.72
C ALA A 27 15.22 -7.44 2.12
N LEU A 28 15.05 -6.25 2.72
CA LEU A 28 16.18 -5.43 3.20
C LEU A 28 16.98 -6.10 4.32
N THR A 29 16.35 -6.99 5.11
CA THR A 29 17.07 -7.80 6.12
C THR A 29 17.77 -9.03 5.54
N GLY A 30 17.64 -9.29 4.24
CA GLY A 30 18.16 -10.48 3.57
C GLY A 30 17.32 -11.75 3.81
N MET A 31 16.20 -11.67 4.54
CA MET A 31 15.34 -12.80 4.89
C MET A 31 14.76 -13.52 3.65
N LEU A 32 14.59 -12.81 2.54
CA LEU A 32 14.02 -13.38 1.30
C LEU A 32 15.08 -13.81 0.27
N LYS A 33 16.38 -13.75 0.60
CA LYS A 33 17.44 -14.22 -0.32
C LYS A 33 17.23 -15.70 -0.66
N GLY A 34 17.33 -16.03 -1.95
CA GLY A 34 17.09 -17.38 -2.45
C GLY A 34 15.61 -17.79 -2.60
N VAL A 35 14.64 -17.00 -2.13
CA VAL A 35 13.20 -17.29 -2.34
C VAL A 35 12.78 -16.96 -3.77
N HIS A 36 13.27 -15.83 -4.31
CA HIS A 36 12.98 -15.39 -5.66
C HIS A 36 14.19 -14.64 -6.23
N PRO A 37 14.53 -14.77 -7.53
CA PRO A 37 15.68 -14.10 -8.13
C PRO A 37 15.70 -12.58 -7.89
N LEU A 38 14.51 -11.98 -7.80
CA LEU A 38 14.33 -10.57 -7.47
C LEU A 38 15.01 -10.16 -6.14
N PHE A 39 14.98 -11.01 -5.11
CA PHE A 39 15.49 -10.69 -3.77
C PHE A 39 16.99 -10.93 -3.58
N ASN A 40 17.69 -11.38 -4.62
CA ASN A 40 19.13 -11.56 -4.56
C ASN A 40 19.90 -10.25 -4.80
N ASP A 41 19.24 -9.21 -5.31
CA ASP A 41 19.79 -7.86 -5.38
C ASP A 41 19.46 -7.11 -4.07
N ASP A 42 20.50 -6.61 -3.41
CA ASP A 42 20.39 -5.87 -2.15
C ASP A 42 19.52 -4.60 -2.29
N MET A 43 19.40 -4.03 -3.50
CA MET A 43 18.56 -2.86 -3.77
C MET A 43 17.09 -3.19 -4.07
N ALA A 44 16.74 -4.46 -4.30
CA ALA A 44 15.38 -4.85 -4.68
C ALA A 44 14.33 -4.55 -3.59
N GLY A 45 14.74 -4.58 -2.30
CA GLY A 45 13.86 -4.21 -1.19
C GLY A 45 13.35 -2.78 -1.29
N TRP A 46 14.17 -1.85 -1.79
CA TRP A 46 13.78 -0.45 -1.96
C TRP A 46 12.66 -0.25 -2.99
N ALA A 47 12.67 -1.01 -4.08
CA ALA A 47 11.61 -0.94 -5.07
C ALA A 47 10.24 -1.25 -4.45
N LEU A 48 10.18 -2.26 -3.57
CA LEU A 48 8.95 -2.61 -2.85
C LEU A 48 8.52 -1.53 -1.85
N ILE A 49 9.47 -0.90 -1.14
CA ILE A 49 9.15 0.21 -0.24
C ILE A 49 8.56 1.39 -1.01
N VAL A 50 9.14 1.77 -2.15
CA VAL A 50 8.61 2.84 -3.00
C VAL A 50 7.22 2.49 -3.53
N SER A 51 7.00 1.24 -3.96
CA SER A 51 5.67 0.76 -4.36
C SER A 51 4.66 0.82 -3.22
N ALA A 52 5.06 0.50 -1.99
CA ALA A 52 4.19 0.60 -0.82
C ALA A 52 3.73 2.05 -0.59
N VAL A 53 4.65 3.01 -0.63
CA VAL A 53 4.34 4.44 -0.51
C VAL A 53 3.39 4.90 -1.62
N ALA A 54 3.66 4.51 -2.87
CA ALA A 54 2.78 4.82 -3.99
C ALA A 54 1.36 4.27 -3.77
N CYS A 55 1.24 3.01 -3.33
CA CYS A 55 -0.05 2.41 -3.02
C CYS A 55 -0.80 3.17 -1.92
N PHE A 56 -0.13 3.54 -0.82
CA PHE A 56 -0.78 4.30 0.25
C PHE A 56 -1.29 5.66 -0.21
N VAL A 57 -0.51 6.38 -1.03
CA VAL A 57 -0.94 7.68 -1.59
C VAL A 57 -2.11 7.50 -2.55
N THR A 58 -2.04 6.52 -3.46
CA THR A 58 -3.13 6.21 -4.40
C THR A 58 -4.40 5.81 -3.67
N GLY A 59 -4.31 4.99 -2.62
CA GLY A 59 -5.45 4.62 -1.79
C GLY A 59 -6.03 5.80 -1.02
N ALA A 60 -5.18 6.66 -0.45
CA ALA A 60 -5.59 7.82 0.35
C ALA A 60 -6.45 8.81 -0.46
N PHE A 61 -6.19 8.97 -1.76
CA PHE A 61 -6.91 9.93 -2.59
C PHE A 61 -8.44 9.67 -2.66
N PRO A 62 -8.94 8.48 -3.06
CA PRO A 62 -10.37 8.15 -2.99
C PRO A 62 -11.00 8.31 -1.60
N LEU A 63 -10.24 8.01 -0.54
CA LEU A 63 -10.74 8.17 0.84
C LEU A 63 -10.97 9.64 1.18
N VAL A 64 -10.04 10.52 0.79
CA VAL A 64 -10.18 11.97 0.98
C VAL A 64 -11.37 12.52 0.21
N LEU A 65 -11.53 12.13 -1.06
CA LEU A 65 -12.68 12.55 -1.88
C LEU A 65 -14.02 12.16 -1.24
N ARG A 66 -14.12 10.93 -0.74
CA ARG A 66 -15.32 10.49 -0.02
C ARG A 66 -15.59 11.34 1.21
N ARG A 67 -14.55 11.64 2.01
CA ARG A 67 -14.69 12.47 3.21
C ARG A 67 -15.10 13.90 2.87
N LEU A 68 -14.68 14.44 1.74
CA LEU A 68 -15.15 15.73 1.24
C LEU A 68 -16.63 15.66 0.86
N ALA A 69 -17.04 14.65 0.08
CA ALA A 69 -18.45 14.47 -0.30
C ALA A 69 -19.38 14.29 0.93
N GLU A 70 -18.94 13.55 1.95
CA GLU A 70 -19.70 13.39 3.21
C GLU A 70 -19.83 14.72 3.99
N ARG A 71 -18.86 15.63 3.88
CA ARG A 71 -18.92 16.97 4.50
C ARG A 71 -19.79 17.95 3.71
N GLU A 72 -19.81 17.83 2.39
CA GLU A 72 -20.62 18.66 1.49
C GLU A 72 -22.10 18.24 1.44
N GLY A 73 -22.48 17.16 2.14
CA GLY A 73 -23.87 16.76 2.34
C GLY A 73 -24.48 15.94 1.20
N ALA A 74 -23.65 15.39 0.31
CA ALA A 74 -24.08 14.45 -0.74
C ALA A 74 -24.57 13.09 -0.19
#